data_AF-A0A258V8Q8-F1
#
_entry.id   AF-A0A258V8Q8-F1
#
_cell.length_a   1.000
_cell.length_b   1.000
_cell.length_c   1.000
_cell.angle_alpha   90.00
_cell.angle_beta   90.00
_cell.angle_gamma   90.00
#
_symmetry.space_group_name_H-M   'P 1'
#
loop_
_entity.id
_entity.type
_entity.pdbx_description
1 polymer ?
#
loop_
_entity_poly.entity_id
_entity_poly.type
_entity_poly.pdbx_seq_one_letter_code
_entity_poly.pdbx_strand_id
1 'polypeptide(L)' 'MEDWFPHLWQFHLAAGAAALTIALASVWAERRRLRRVNLDAVGFMPWTVIYLITFLVAVVFLGLGAREWFAA' A
#
# COMPACT_ATOMS: atom_id res chain seq x y z
N MET A 1 12.15 30.34 -5.86
CA MET A 1 11.01 29.39 -5.81
C MET A 1 11.67 28.04 -5.59
N GLU A 2 11.58 27.50 -4.36
CA GLU A 2 12.29 26.27 -3.97
C GLU A 2 12.16 25.14 -5.01
N ASP A 3 13.22 24.38 -5.17
CA ASP A 3 13.36 23.30 -6.12
C ASP A 3 12.69 22.03 -5.56
N TRP A 4 11.37 22.04 -5.35
CA TRP A 4 10.64 20.89 -4.77
C TRP A 4 10.60 19.67 -5.71
N PHE A 5 10.74 19.91 -7.02
CA PHE A 5 10.66 18.90 -8.08
C PHE A 5 11.64 17.71 -7.91
N PRO A 6 12.94 17.90 -7.59
CA PRO A 6 13.89 16.80 -7.39
C PRO A 6 13.60 15.85 -6.22
N HIS A 7 12.64 16.14 -5.33
CA HIS A 7 12.27 15.24 -4.22
C HIS A 7 10.90 14.56 -4.40
N LEU A 8 10.17 14.86 -5.48
CA LEU A 8 8.85 14.28 -5.71
C LEU A 8 8.92 12.75 -5.86
N TRP A 9 10.00 12.22 -6.46
CA TRP A 9 10.21 10.78 -6.59
C TRP A 9 10.40 10.08 -5.24
N GLN A 10 11.03 10.74 -4.27
CA GLN A 10 11.20 10.20 -2.91
C GLN A 10 9.84 10.07 -2.22
N PHE A 11 8.98 11.07 -2.41
CA PHE A 11 7.61 11.03 -1.91
C PHE A 11 6.81 9.90 -2.57
N HIS A 12 6.88 9.76 -3.90
CA HIS A 12 6.21 8.68 -4.62
C HIS A 12 6.65 7.30 -4.12
N LEU A 13 7.96 7.07 -3.97
CA LEU A 13 8.49 5.81 -3.45
C LEU A 13 8.08 5.55 -2.00
N ALA A 14 8.18 6.54 -1.11
CA ALA A 14 7.83 6.38 0.29
C ALA A 14 6.33 6.08 0.48
N ALA A 15 5.46 6.83 -0.20
CA ALA A 15 4.02 6.62 -0.14
C ALA A 15 3.61 5.28 -0.78
N GLY A 16 4.21 4.93 -1.92
CA GLY A 16 3.99 3.63 -2.56
C GLY A 16 4.45 2.45 -1.71
N ALA A 17 5.62 2.56 -1.07
CA ALA A 17 6.14 1.55 -0.15
C ALA A 17 5.22 1.40 1.06
N ALA A 18 4.80 2.50 1.70
CA ALA A 18 3.87 2.46 2.83
C ALA A 18 2.53 1.80 2.47
N ALA A 19 1.96 2.15 1.31
CA ALA A 19 0.74 1.53 0.80
C ALA A 19 0.93 0.03 0.55
N LEU A 20 2.09 -0.39 0.02
CA LEU A 20 2.42 -1.80 -0.18
C LEU A 20 2.50 -2.55 1.16
N THR A 21 3.10 -1.97 2.20
CA THR A 21 3.16 -2.58 3.53
C THR A 21 1.76 -2.81 4.10
N ILE A 22 0.85 -1.85 3.92
CA ILE A 22 -0.54 -1.98 4.38
C ILE A 22 -1.28 -3.05 3.57
N ALA A 23 -1.05 -3.14 2.26
CA ALA A 23 -1.64 -4.18 1.41
C ALA A 23 -1.19 -5.57 1.90
N LEU A 24 0.10 -5.77 2.13
CA LEU A 24 0.65 -7.02 2.66
C LEU A 24 0.12 -7.34 4.07
N ALA A 25 0.02 -6.34 4.93
CA ALA A 25 -0.56 -6.50 6.27
C ALA A 25 -2.04 -6.91 6.19
N SER A 26 -2.79 -6.38 5.22
CA SER A 26 -4.20 -6.73 5.00
C SER A 26 -4.35 -8.19 4.56
N VAL A 27 -3.49 -8.68 3.66
CA VAL A 27 -3.46 -10.10 3.27
C VAL A 27 -3.12 -10.99 4.47
N TRP A 28 -2.14 -10.59 5.28
CA TRP A 28 -1.78 -11.34 6.48
C TRP A 28 -2.92 -11.37 7.50
N ALA A 29 -3.60 -10.24 7.71
CA ALA A 29 -4.74 -10.12 8.61
C ALA A 29 -5.92 -10.99 8.15
N GLU A 30 -6.22 -11.01 6.86
CA GLU A 30 -7.27 -11.87 6.30
C GLU A 30 -6.90 -13.35 6.43
N ARG A 31 -5.66 -13.74 6.12
CA ARG A 31 -5.16 -15.11 6.35
C ARG A 31 -5.25 -15.49 7.83
N ARG A 32 -5.00 -14.57 8.76
CA ARG A 32 -5.18 -14.81 10.20
C ARG A 32 -6.65 -14.96 10.56
N ARG A 33 -7.56 -14.20 9.96
CA ARG A 33 -9.01 -14.28 10.16
C ARG A 33 -9.58 -15.62 9.71
N LEU A 34 -9.14 -16.12 8.55
CA LEU A 34 -9.56 -17.42 8.00
C LEU A 34 -9.16 -18.63 8.87
N ARG A 35 -8.19 -18.46 9.77
CA ARG A 35 -7.74 -19.51 10.70
C ARG A 35 -8.40 -19.44 12.07
N ARG A 36 -9.31 -18.49 12.33
CA ARG A 36 -10.01 -18.38 13.63
C ARG A 36 -11.20 -19.33 13.68
N VAL A 37 -11.31 -20.05 14.79
CA VAL A 37 -12.45 -20.96 15.09
C VAL A 37 -13.74 -20.18 15.33
N ASN A 38 -13.64 -18.97 15.90
CA ASN A 38 -14.79 -18.14 16.22
C ASN A 38 -14.75 -16.86 15.35
N LEU A 39 -15.54 -16.86 14.27
CA LEU A 39 -15.58 -15.79 13.26
C LEU A 39 -16.38 -14.56 13.75
N ASP A 40 -17.29 -14.75 14.70
CA ASP A 40 -18.17 -13.71 15.21
C ASP A 40 -17.43 -12.72 16.12
N ALA A 41 -16.31 -13.14 16.72
CA ALA A 41 -15.47 -12.30 17.58
C ALA A 41 -14.54 -11.33 16.81
N VAL A 42 -14.52 -11.36 15.46
CA VAL A 42 -13.53 -10.64 14.66
C VAL A 42 -13.98 -9.22 14.28
N GLY A 43 -15.27 -8.92 14.39
CA GLY A 43 -15.84 -7.67 13.86
C GLY A 43 -15.83 -7.60 12.33
N PHE A 44 -16.53 -6.63 11.77
CA PHE A 44 -16.64 -6.41 10.32
C PHE A 44 -15.48 -5.54 9.81
N MET A 45 -14.26 -6.10 9.77
CA MET A 45 -13.12 -5.41 9.16
C MET A 45 -12.98 -5.83 7.69
N PRO A 46 -13.11 -4.92 6.70
CA PRO A 46 -13.10 -5.26 5.28
C PRO A 46 -11.66 -5.35 4.73
N TRP A 47 -10.87 -6.31 5.22
CA TRP A 47 -9.45 -6.49 4.84
C TRP A 47 -9.23 -6.59 3.33
N THR A 48 -10.15 -7.22 2.60
CA THR A 48 -10.10 -7.31 1.13
C THR A 48 -10.20 -5.95 0.46
N VAL A 49 -11.08 -5.06 0.95
CA VAL A 49 -11.22 -3.70 0.39
C VAL A 49 -9.98 -2.87 0.69
N ILE A 50 -9.46 -2.97 1.91
CA ILE A 50 -8.22 -2.28 2.31
C ILE A 50 -7.07 -2.73 1.40
N TYR A 51 -6.92 -4.05 1.19
CA TYR A 51 -5.92 -4.59 0.26
C TYR A 51 -6.07 -4.00 -1.14
N LEU A 52 -7.27 -4.03 -1.73
CA LEU A 52 -7.47 -3.55 -3.10
C LEU A 52 -7.09 -2.08 -3.27
N ILE A 53 -7.54 -1.21 -2.37
CA ILE A 53 -7.26 0.24 -2.44
C ILE A 53 -5.77 0.50 -2.24
N THR A 54 -5.17 -0.08 -1.21
CA THR A 54 -3.76 0.18 -0.86
C THR A 54 -2.80 -0.44 -1.87
N PHE A 55 -3.13 -1.60 -2.45
CA PHE A 55 -2.36 -2.20 -3.52
C PHE A 55 -2.41 -1.37 -4.80
N LEU A 56 -3.58 -0.84 -5.18
CA LEU A 56 -3.70 0.06 -6.33
C LEU A 56 -2.85 1.32 -6.14
N VAL A 57 -2.93 1.96 -4.96
CA VAL A 57 -2.10 3.11 -4.61
C VAL A 57 -0.62 2.77 -4.70
N ALA A 58 -0.21 1.62 -4.15
CA ALA A 58 1.17 1.17 -4.19
C ALA A 58 1.69 1.02 -5.62
N VAL A 59 0.95 0.35 -6.50
CA VAL A 59 1.37 0.13 -7.89
C VAL A 59 1.46 1.44 -8.66
N VAL A 60 0.50 2.37 -8.48
CA VAL A 60 0.54 3.68 -9.12
C VAL A 60 1.75 4.49 -8.66
N PHE A 61 1.97 4.60 -7.34
CA PHE A 61 3.03 5.43 -6.79
C PHE A 61 4.43 4.85 -7.02
N LEU A 62 4.60 3.54 -6.86
CA LEU A 62 5.86 2.88 -7.18
C LEU A 62 6.16 2.93 -8.68
N GLY A 63 5.14 2.80 -9.53
CA GLY A 63 5.29 2.94 -10.98
C GLY A 63 5.73 4.35 -11.39
N LEU A 64 5.13 5.38 -10.79
CA LEU A 64 5.54 6.78 -11.00
C LEU A 64 6.97 7.03 -10.52
N GLY A 65 7.29 6.61 -9.30
CA GLY A 65 8.64 6.76 -8.75
C GLY A 65 9.70 6.01 -9.57
N ALA A 66 9.38 4.80 -10.06
CA ALA A 66 10.27 4.05 -10.95
C ALA A 66 10.47 4.77 -12.29
N ARG A 67 9.40 5.29 -12.91
CA ARG A 67 9.49 6.08 -14.15
C ARG A 67 10.39 7.30 -13.96
N GLU A 68 10.20 8.04 -12.86
CA GLU A 68 11.00 9.22 -12.54
C GLU A 68 12.47 8.87 -12.32
N TRP A 69 12.75 7.74 -11.66
CA TRP A 69 14.11 7.24 -11.50
C TRP A 69 14.78 6.89 -12.83
N PHE A 70 14.06 6.27 -13.77
CA PHE A 70 14.61 5.92 -15.08
C PHE A 70 14.75 7.13 -16.03
N ALA A 71 14.00 8.20 -15.78
CA ALA A 71 14.03 9.43 -16.59
C ALA A 71 15.01 10.49 -16.07
N ALA A 72 15.59 10.27 -14.89
CA ALA A 72 16.65 11.11 -14.28
C ALA A 72 18.04 10.69 -14.76
#